data_AF-A0A914L5U6-F1
#
_entry.id   AF-A0A914L5U6-F1
#
_cell.length_a   1.000
_cell.length_b   1.000
_cell.length_c   1.000
_cell.angle_alpha   90.00
_cell.angle_beta   90.00
_cell.angle_gamma   90.00
#
_symmetry.space_group_name_H-M   'P 1'
#
loop_
_entity.id
_entity.type
_entity.pdbx_description
1 polymer ?
#
loop_
_entity_poly.entity_id
_entity_poly.type
_entity_poly.pdbx_seq_one_letter_code
_entity_poly.pdbx_strand_id
1 'polypeptide(L)'
;MDQIPRRLTLGLVADSDYVGNIGRSPFNFQHFNVREISIIANGRPYPQAPYDFDYKNGRYVRAFHDMNESTGLINSNENNGITYQQYGKTHCIYVFNLTNSGDDNSGTFDLIKNGTTAVHIKFSQPVPKV
;
A
#
# COMPACT_ATOMS: atom_id res chain seq x y z
N MET A 1 -23.13 -8.03 -7.79
CA MET A 1 -21.93 -7.49 -8.46
C MET A 1 -21.07 -6.91 -7.36
N ASP A 2 -19.75 -7.13 -7.41
CA ASP A 2 -18.87 -6.63 -6.37
C ASP A 2 -18.64 -5.13 -6.51
N GLN A 3 -18.62 -4.44 -5.38
CA GLN A 3 -18.35 -3.01 -5.31
C GLN A 3 -16.84 -2.78 -5.32
N ILE A 4 -16.39 -1.80 -6.12
CA ILE A 4 -14.99 -1.35 -6.09
C ILE A 4 -14.76 -0.61 -4.77
N PRO A 5 -13.74 -0.99 -3.97
CA PRO A 5 -13.45 -0.29 -2.73
C PRO A 5 -13.02 1.15 -3.01
N ARG A 6 -13.33 2.08 -2.10
CA ARG A 6 -12.86 3.47 -2.20
C ARG A 6 -11.35 3.59 -1.98
N ARG A 7 -10.81 2.73 -1.10
CA ARG A 7 -9.41 2.68 -0.73
C ARG A 7 -9.00 1.24 -0.49
N LEU A 8 -7.78 0.90 -0.90
CA LEU A 8 -7.16 -0.39 -0.64
C LEU A 8 -5.88 -0.20 0.16
N THR A 9 -5.82 -0.82 1.33
CA THR A 9 -4.62 -0.85 2.18
C THR A 9 -4.04 -2.27 2.15
N LEU A 10 -2.77 -2.39 1.79
CA LEU A 10 -2.09 -3.67 1.61
C LEU A 10 -0.75 -3.69 2.35
N GLY A 11 -0.56 -4.70 3.18
CA GLY A 11 0.71 -5.03 3.81
C GLY A 11 1.09 -6.46 3.47
N LEU A 12 2.37 -6.72 3.28
CA LEU A 12 2.90 -8.06 3.11
C LEU A 12 3.53 -8.52 4.43
N VAL A 13 3.31 -9.78 4.80
CA VAL A 13 3.82 -10.36 6.04
C VAL A 13 4.46 -11.71 5.74
N ALA A 14 5.51 -12.07 6.49
CA ALA A 14 6.12 -13.38 6.35
C ALA A 14 5.17 -14.43 6.97
N ASP A 15 5.11 -15.63 6.39
CA ASP A 15 4.26 -16.71 6.91
C ASP A 15 4.49 -16.95 8.41
N SER A 16 5.75 -16.99 8.83
CA SER A 16 6.11 -17.17 10.23
C SER A 16 5.74 -16.00 11.17
N ASP A 17 5.61 -14.78 10.62
CA ASP A 17 5.13 -13.62 11.36
C ASP A 17 3.60 -13.71 11.51
N TYR A 18 2.91 -14.27 10.51
CA TYR A 18 1.47 -14.49 10.48
C TYR A 18 1.02 -15.65 11.38
N VAL A 19 1.64 -16.83 11.25
CA VAL A 19 1.31 -18.04 12.04
C VAL A 19 1.59 -17.84 13.53
N GLY A 20 2.53 -16.94 13.86
CA GLY A 20 2.90 -16.59 15.22
C GLY A 20 4.00 -17.50 15.76
N ASN A 21 5.17 -16.92 16.01
CA ASN A 21 6.26 -17.52 16.75
C ASN A 21 6.66 -16.58 17.90
N ILE A 22 7.19 -17.12 18.99
CA ILE A 22 7.70 -16.33 20.11
C ILE A 22 8.79 -15.39 19.58
N GLY A 23 8.59 -14.08 19.76
CA GLY A 23 9.49 -13.03 19.27
C GLY A 23 9.21 -12.54 17.84
N ARG A 24 8.14 -13.00 17.19
CA ARG A 24 7.67 -12.49 15.89
C ARG A 24 6.32 -11.76 16.04
N SER A 25 6.01 -10.91 15.07
CA SER A 25 4.80 -10.07 15.10
C SER A 25 4.10 -10.06 13.74
N PRO A 26 2.78 -10.30 13.67
CA PRO A 26 2.01 -10.22 12.42
C PRO A 26 1.89 -8.79 11.88
N PHE A 27 2.30 -7.78 12.67
CA PHE A 27 2.35 -6.37 12.27
C PHE A 27 3.72 -5.95 11.73
N ASN A 28 4.62 -6.90 11.45
CA ASN A 28 5.89 -6.66 10.81
C ASN A 28 5.73 -6.67 9.27
N PHE A 29 5.22 -5.57 8.72
CA PHE A 29 4.97 -5.42 7.29
C PHE A 29 6.26 -5.13 6.52
N GLN A 30 6.81 -6.16 5.87
CA GLN A 30 8.04 -6.06 5.12
C GLN A 30 7.77 -5.82 3.64
N HIS A 31 8.70 -5.16 2.96
CA HIS A 31 8.57 -4.85 1.54
C HIS A 31 8.91 -6.04 0.62
N PHE A 32 9.57 -7.10 1.11
CA PHE A 32 9.98 -8.29 0.35
C PHE A 32 10.63 -8.02 -1.02
N ASN A 33 11.30 -6.89 -1.18
CA ASN A 33 11.85 -6.39 -2.44
C ASN A 33 10.82 -6.25 -3.58
N VAL A 34 9.57 -5.88 -3.27
CA VAL A 34 8.59 -5.44 -4.28
C VAL A 34 9.23 -4.36 -5.17
N ARG A 35 9.11 -4.53 -6.48
CA ARG A 35 9.62 -3.61 -7.50
C ARG A 35 8.53 -2.65 -7.96
N GLU A 36 7.36 -3.23 -8.21
CA GLU A 36 6.17 -2.54 -8.70
C GLU A 36 4.94 -3.14 -8.00
N ILE A 37 3.99 -2.28 -7.66
CA ILE A 37 2.68 -2.67 -7.18
C ILE A 37 1.64 -1.78 -7.85
N SER A 38 0.53 -2.36 -8.29
CA SER A 38 -0.57 -1.61 -8.89
C SER A 38 -1.89 -2.32 -8.70
N ILE A 39 -2.96 -1.54 -8.71
CA ILE A 39 -4.35 -1.99 -8.63
C ILE A 39 -5.02 -1.74 -9.98
N ILE A 40 -5.64 -2.76 -10.55
CA ILE A 40 -6.52 -2.61 -11.70
C ILE A 40 -7.95 -2.66 -11.21
N ALA A 41 -8.62 -1.51 -11.17
CA ALA A 41 -10.03 -1.41 -10.81
C ALA A 41 -10.85 -1.05 -12.04
N ASN A 42 -11.70 -1.97 -12.49
CA ASN A 42 -12.53 -1.82 -13.70
C ASN A 42 -11.73 -1.35 -14.94
N GLY A 43 -10.56 -1.96 -15.17
CA GLY A 43 -9.67 -1.65 -16.29
C GLY A 43 -8.79 -0.40 -16.12
N ARG A 44 -8.94 0.36 -15.03
CA ARG A 44 -8.10 1.52 -14.74
C ARG A 44 -6.97 1.17 -13.75
N PRO A 45 -5.70 1.52 -14.04
CA PRO A 45 -4.58 1.29 -13.14
C PRO A 45 -4.46 2.38 -12.06
N TYR A 46 -4.05 1.96 -10.87
CA TYR A 46 -3.75 2.81 -9.72
C TYR A 46 -2.43 2.37 -9.05
N PRO A 47 -1.48 3.28 -8.82
CA PRO A 47 -1.44 4.64 -9.37
C PRO A 47 -1.34 4.62 -10.90
N GLN A 48 -1.70 5.74 -11.53
CA GLN A 48 -1.58 5.89 -12.98
C GLN A 48 -0.11 5.86 -13.43
N ALA A 49 0.78 6.43 -12.63
CA ALA A 49 2.23 6.34 -12.81
C ALA A 49 2.78 5.21 -11.93
N PRO A 50 3.37 4.15 -12.50
CA PRO A 50 3.84 3.01 -11.74
C PRO A 50 4.90 3.42 -10.72
N TYR A 51 4.95 2.68 -9.61
CA TYR A 51 6.06 2.76 -8.69
C TYR A 51 7.30 2.10 -9.30
N ASP A 52 8.47 2.62 -8.94
CA ASP A 52 9.77 2.09 -9.34
C ASP A 52 10.62 1.89 -8.08
N PHE A 53 10.26 0.91 -7.25
CA PHE A 53 10.85 0.80 -5.93
C PHE A 53 12.29 0.29 -5.94
N ASP A 54 13.07 0.83 -5.01
CA ASP A 54 14.40 0.34 -4.67
C ASP A 54 14.68 0.67 -3.21
N TYR A 55 14.38 -0.29 -2.35
CA TYR A 55 14.51 -0.14 -0.91
C TYR A 55 15.95 0.04 -0.45
N LYS A 56 16.91 -0.53 -1.18
CA LYS A 56 18.34 -0.40 -0.88
C LYS A 56 18.82 1.03 -1.03
N ASN A 57 18.36 1.72 -2.08
CA ASN A 57 18.71 3.11 -2.36
C ASN A 57 17.68 4.11 -1.84
N GLY A 58 16.73 3.68 -1.00
CA GLY A 58 15.73 4.57 -0.43
C GLY A 58 14.75 5.15 -1.46
N ARG A 59 14.47 4.45 -2.58
CA ARG A 59 13.47 4.86 -3.57
C ARG A 59 12.11 4.25 -3.25
N TYR A 60 11.47 4.74 -2.20
CA TYR A 60 10.09 4.39 -1.83
C TYR A 60 9.30 5.59 -1.26
N VAL A 61 9.84 6.81 -1.42
CA VAL A 61 9.24 8.08 -0.97
C VAL A 61 7.81 8.28 -1.44
N ARG A 62 7.51 7.89 -2.68
CA ARG A 62 6.15 8.06 -3.23
C ARG A 62 5.14 7.20 -2.46
N ALA A 63 5.43 5.92 -2.24
CA ALA A 63 4.51 5.07 -1.49
C ALA A 63 4.39 5.48 -0.01
N PHE A 64 5.47 5.97 0.61
CA PHE A 64 5.40 6.55 1.95
C PHE A 64 4.52 7.82 1.99
N HIS A 65 4.66 8.70 1.00
CA HIS A 65 3.80 9.88 0.85
C HIS A 65 2.35 9.48 0.65
N ASP A 66 2.07 8.60 -0.32
CA ASP A 66 0.72 8.14 -0.68
C ASP A 66 0.01 7.46 0.49
N MET A 67 0.76 6.73 1.35
CA MET A 67 0.23 6.19 2.60
C MET A 67 -0.27 7.31 3.51
N ASN A 68 0.56 8.32 3.79
CA ASN A 68 0.19 9.44 4.67
C ASN A 68 -0.94 10.29 4.08
N GLU A 69 -0.94 10.49 2.76
CA GLU A 69 -1.98 11.21 2.04
C GLU A 69 -3.33 10.49 2.15
N SER A 70 -3.33 9.19 1.84
CA SER A 70 -4.54 8.35 1.85
C SER A 70 -5.06 8.06 3.26
N THR A 71 -4.28 8.34 4.31
CA THR A 71 -4.73 8.30 5.71
C THR A 71 -5.11 9.68 6.25
N GLY A 72 -5.04 10.75 5.44
CA GLY A 72 -5.42 12.10 5.86
C GLY A 72 -4.41 12.79 6.77
N LEU A 73 -3.18 12.29 6.83
CA LEU A 73 -2.14 12.82 7.72
C LEU A 73 -1.41 14.00 7.09
N ILE A 74 -1.38 14.06 5.76
CA ILE A 74 -0.81 15.22 5.05
C ILE A 74 -1.66 16.46 5.32
N ASN A 75 -1.00 17.57 5.65
CA ASN A 75 -1.62 18.83 6.06
C ASN A 75 -2.45 18.76 7.35
N SER A 76 -2.33 17.68 8.12
CA SER A 76 -2.83 17.58 9.49
C SER A 76 -1.73 17.95 10.49
N ASN A 77 -2.11 18.19 11.75
CA ASN A 77 -1.15 18.27 12.87
C ASN A 77 -0.92 16.90 13.53
N GLU A 78 -1.29 15.82 12.85
CA GLU A 78 -1.23 14.45 13.34
C GLU A 78 -0.16 13.62 12.60
N ASN A 79 0.24 12.51 13.20
CA ASN A 79 1.11 11.52 12.56
C ASN A 79 0.77 10.10 13.04
N ASN A 80 1.15 9.10 12.25
CA ASN A 80 0.97 7.68 12.59
C ASN A 80 2.18 7.06 13.32
N GLY A 81 3.19 7.86 13.67
CA GLY A 81 4.44 7.39 14.28
C GLY A 81 5.37 6.58 13.36
N ILE A 82 5.03 6.37 12.10
CA ILE A 82 5.84 5.62 11.14
C ILE A 82 6.81 6.57 10.44
N THR A 83 8.10 6.41 10.75
CA THR A 83 9.17 7.13 10.06
C THR A 83 9.42 6.58 8.65
N TYR A 84 10.06 7.39 7.81
CA TYR A 84 10.51 6.97 6.48
C TYR A 84 11.41 5.72 6.53
N GLN A 85 12.27 5.63 7.53
CA GLN A 85 13.18 4.49 7.70
C GLN A 85 12.46 3.22 8.17
N GLN A 86 11.43 3.36 9.02
CA GLN A 86 10.59 2.22 9.43
C GLN A 86 9.73 1.71 8.27
N TYR A 87 9.19 2.61 7.45
CA TYR A 87 8.43 2.23 6.26
C TYR A 87 9.24 1.35 5.31
N GLY A 88 10.51 1.71 5.09
CA GLY A 88 11.43 0.92 4.26
C GLY A 88 11.92 -0.39 4.88
N LYS A 89 11.46 -0.78 6.07
CA LYS A 89 11.96 -1.97 6.81
C LYS A 89 10.84 -2.85 7.35
N THR A 90 10.02 -2.33 8.25
CA THR A 90 9.08 -3.13 9.08
C THR A 90 7.63 -2.63 9.03
N HIS A 91 7.37 -1.48 8.40
CA HIS A 91 6.05 -0.86 8.32
C HIS A 91 5.69 -0.48 6.88
N CYS A 92 6.03 -1.34 5.91
CA CYS A 92 5.75 -1.09 4.50
C CYS A 92 4.28 -1.41 4.20
N ILE A 93 3.45 -0.36 4.21
CA ILE A 93 2.01 -0.43 3.94
C ILE A 93 1.72 0.39 2.69
N TYR A 94 1.16 -0.26 1.67
CA TYR A 94 0.73 0.40 0.44
C TYR A 94 -0.72 0.82 0.58
N VAL A 95 -1.03 2.08 0.31
CA VAL A 95 -2.40 2.59 0.38
C VAL A 95 -2.75 3.23 -0.96
N PHE A 96 -3.81 2.73 -1.58
CA PHE A 96 -4.29 3.21 -2.87
C PHE A 96 -5.64 3.89 -2.68
N ASN A 97 -5.71 5.16 -3.03
CA ASN A 97 -6.97 5.85 -3.20
C ASN A 97 -7.57 5.52 -4.59
N LEU A 98 -8.75 4.91 -4.60
CA LEU A 98 -9.47 4.50 -5.82
C LEU A 98 -10.68 5.40 -6.11
N THR A 99 -10.93 6.42 -5.28
CA THR A 99 -12.00 7.41 -5.46
C THR A 99 -11.83 8.19 -6.77
N ASN A 100 -12.92 8.79 -7.26
CA ASN A 100 -12.86 9.58 -8.48
C ASN A 100 -12.43 11.03 -8.18
N SER A 101 -12.75 11.52 -6.98
CA SER A 101 -12.32 12.82 -6.45
C SER A 101 -10.80 12.90 -6.25
N GLY A 102 -10.12 11.76 -6.07
CA GLY A 102 -8.72 11.73 -5.65
C GLY A 102 -8.54 12.01 -4.17
N ASP A 103 -9.63 12.14 -3.42
CA ASP A 103 -9.63 12.45 -2.00
C ASP A 103 -10.69 11.61 -1.27
N ASP A 104 -10.22 10.64 -0.50
CA ASP A 104 -11.08 9.77 0.31
C ASP A 104 -11.52 10.43 1.63
N ASN A 105 -10.95 11.59 2.00
CA ASN A 105 -11.11 12.20 3.31
C ASN A 105 -12.02 13.44 3.34
N SER A 106 -12.31 14.08 2.20
CA SER A 106 -13.11 15.33 2.15
C SER A 106 -14.62 15.17 2.28
N GLY A 107 -15.13 13.96 2.55
CA GLY A 107 -16.58 13.72 2.59
C GLY A 107 -17.27 13.99 1.24
N THR A 108 -16.50 14.02 0.15
CA THR A 108 -17.00 14.20 -1.21
C THR A 108 -17.84 12.99 -1.63
N PHE A 109 -18.95 13.27 -2.32
CA PHE A 109 -19.81 12.22 -2.84
C PHE A 109 -19.15 11.57 -4.06
N ASP A 110 -18.72 10.31 -3.94
CA ASP A 110 -18.34 9.50 -5.10
C ASP A 110 -19.47 8.52 -5.45
N LEU A 111 -19.70 8.37 -6.75
CA LEU A 111 -20.59 7.33 -7.27
C LEU A 111 -20.05 5.94 -6.93
N ILE A 112 -20.92 5.09 -6.39
CA ILE A 112 -20.62 3.67 -6.19
C ILE A 112 -20.40 3.02 -7.55
N LYS A 113 -19.22 2.42 -7.74
CA LYS A 113 -18.87 1.66 -8.94
C LYS A 113 -18.85 0.18 -8.62
N ASN A 114 -19.48 -0.62 -9.48
CA ASN A 114 -19.39 -2.07 -9.43
C ASN A 114 -18.35 -2.55 -10.44
N GLY A 115 -17.57 -3.57 -10.08
CA GLY A 115 -16.55 -4.14 -10.94
C GLY A 115 -15.52 -4.95 -10.18
N THR A 116 -14.55 -5.46 -10.92
CA THR A 116 -13.45 -6.24 -10.36
C THR A 116 -12.28 -5.33 -9.98
N THR A 117 -11.65 -5.66 -8.87
CA THR A 117 -10.40 -5.06 -8.41
C THR A 117 -9.33 -6.15 -8.35
N ALA A 118 -8.22 -5.97 -9.07
CA ALA A 118 -7.11 -6.91 -9.11
C ALA A 118 -5.83 -6.25 -8.59
N VAL A 119 -5.07 -6.97 -7.76
CA VAL A 119 -3.76 -6.53 -7.26
C VAL A 119 -2.67 -7.18 -8.10
N HIS A 120 -1.74 -6.38 -8.62
CA HIS A 120 -0.57 -6.84 -9.35
C HIS A 120 0.69 -6.44 -8.58
N ILE A 121 1.52 -7.43 -8.25
CA ILE A 121 2.78 -7.23 -7.52
C ILE A 121 3.91 -7.87 -8.32
N LYS A 122 4.98 -7.12 -8.57
CA LYS A 122 6.24 -7.64 -9.13
C LYS A 122 7.33 -7.51 -8.08
N PHE A 123 8.17 -8.53 -7.96
CA PHE A 123 9.30 -8.54 -7.04
C PHE A 123 10.62 -8.43 -7.79
N SER A 124 11.58 -7.71 -7.22
CA SER A 124 12.94 -7.55 -7.78
C SER A 124 13.79 -8.80 -7.59
N GLN A 125 13.39 -9.66 -6.66
CA GLN A 125 14.05 -10.90 -6.30
C GLN A 125 12.97 -11.98 -6.18
N PRO A 126 13.33 -13.26 -6.35
CA PRO A 126 12.45 -14.35 -5.99
C PRO A 126 11.97 -14.16 -4.55
N VAL A 127 10.66 -14.30 -4.32
CA VAL A 127 10.12 -14.31 -2.96
C VAL A 127 10.81 -15.47 -2.23
N PRO A 128 11.38 -15.25 -1.03
CA PRO A 128 12.03 -16.32 -0.27
C PRO A 128 11.09 -17.52 -0.18
N LYS A 129 11.61 -18.72 -0.46
CA LYS A 129 10.83 -19.94 -0.28
C LYS A 129 10.50 -20.08 1.21
N VAL A 130 9.22 -20.27 1.49
CA VAL A 130 8.68 -20.63 2.81
C VAL A 130 9.30 -21.94 3.26
#